data_AF-A0A1M5GYZ8-F1
#
_entry.id   AF-A0A1M5GYZ8-F1
#
_cell.length_a   1.000
_cell.length_b   1.000
_cell.length_c   1.000
_cell.angle_alpha   90.00
_cell.angle_beta   90.00
_cell.angle_gamma   90.00
#
_symmetry.space_group_name_H-M   'P 1'
#
loop_
_entity.id
_entity.type
_entity.pdbx_description
1 polymer ?
#
loop_
_entity_poly.entity_id
_entity_poly.type
_entity_poly.pdbx_seq_one_letter_code
_entity_poly.pdbx_strand_id
1 'polypeptide(L)' 'MTDGSRKMVWIYVDTNHYVGHPDHLKVFADPELADEWFKENDPEGVVFGYEVIE' A
#
# COMPACT_ATOMS: atom_id res chain seq x y z
N MET A 1 28.59 -4.72 -8.13
CA MET A 1 27.18 -4.38 -8.36
C MET A 1 26.37 -5.12 -7.31
N THR A 2 26.29 -4.60 -6.08
CA THR A 2 25.39 -5.19 -5.08
C THR A 2 23.99 -4.73 -5.42
N ASP A 3 23.19 -5.61 -6.02
CA ASP A 3 21.74 -5.45 -5.98
C ASP A 3 21.31 -5.71 -4.53
N GLY A 4 21.42 -4.68 -3.70
CA GLY A 4 20.70 -4.66 -2.43
C GLY A 4 19.24 -4.49 -2.82
N SER A 5 18.48 -5.58 -2.86
CA SER A 5 17.09 -5.59 -3.27
C SER A 5 16.31 -4.50 -2.54
N ARG A 6 15.98 -3.42 -3.26
CA ARG A 6 15.19 -2.31 -2.71
C ARG A 6 13.87 -2.88 -2.21
N LYS A 7 13.66 -2.83 -0.89
CA LYS A 7 12.38 -3.23 -0.31
C LYS A 7 11.38 -2.13 -0.58
N MET A 8 10.27 -2.50 -1.18
CA MET A 8 9.17 -1.61 -1.49
C MET A 8 7.97 -1.96 -0.61
N VAL A 9 7.17 -0.95 -0.28
CA VAL A 9 5.85 -1.11 0.34
C VAL A 9 4.83 -0.32 -0.46
N TRP A 10 3.61 -0.82 -0.53
CA TRP A 10 2.50 -0.17 -1.23
C TRP A 10 1.49 0.31 -0.20
N ILE A 11 1.23 1.62 -0.21
CA ILE A 11 0.39 2.26 0.80
C ILE A 11 -0.89 2.74 0.13
N TYR A 12 -2.02 2.26 0.64
CA TYR A 12 -3.37 2.75 0.36
C TYR A 12 -3.78 3.72 1.47
N VAL A 13 -4.45 4.81 1.10
CA VAL A 13 -5.02 5.80 2.03
C VAL A 13 -6.52 5.85 1.84
N ASP A 14 -7.27 5.46 2.87
CA ASP A 14 -8.72 5.62 2.87
C ASP A 14 -9.09 7.03 3.34
N THR A 15 -9.52 7.85 2.39
CA THR A 15 -9.90 9.24 2.65
C THR A 15 -11.27 9.39 3.31
N ASN A 16 -12.03 8.29 3.46
CA ASN A 16 -13.25 8.27 4.28
C ASN A 16 -12.96 8.22 5.78
N HIS A 17 -11.72 7.86 6.15
CA HIS A 17 -11.27 7.79 7.54
C HIS A 17 -10.31 8.94 7.87
N TYR A 18 -10.41 9.45 9.10
CA TYR A 18 -9.50 10.48 9.60
C TYR A 18 -8.13 9.88 9.97
N VAL A 19 -7.10 10.74 9.95
CA VAL A 19 -5.75 10.39 10.42
C VAL A 19 -5.81 9.86 11.86
N GLY A 20 -5.25 8.67 12.07
CA GLY A 20 -5.26 7.96 13.36
C GLY A 20 -6.35 6.90 13.50
N HIS A 21 -7.29 6.81 12.55
CA HIS A 21 -8.21 5.68 12.47
C HIS A 21 -7.44 4.40 12.05
N PRO A 22 -7.74 3.22 12.63
CA PRO A 22 -7.07 1.96 12.28
C PRO A 22 -7.11 1.64 10.78
N ASP A 23 -8.22 1.98 10.12
CA ASP A 23 -8.44 1.69 8.69
C ASP A 23 -8.05 2.85 7.75
N HIS A 24 -7.45 3.93 8.26
CA HIS A 24 -7.02 5.05 7.42
C HIS A 24 -5.88 4.66 6.47
N LEU A 25 -5.04 3.71 6.87
CA LEU A 25 -3.91 3.23 6.08
C LEU A 25 -3.97 1.71 5.94
N LYS A 26 -3.66 1.24 4.73
CA LYS A 26 -3.36 -0.17 4.50
C LYS A 26 -2.03 -0.30 3.79
N VAL A 27 -1.20 -1.23 4.27
CA VAL A 27 0.14 -1.46 3.75
C VAL A 27 0.22 -2.85 3.16
N PHE A 28 0.70 -2.94 1.93
CA PHE A 28 0.89 -4.18 1.21
C PHE A 28 2.38 -4.38 0.93
N ALA A 29 2.80 -5.65 0.94
CA ALA A 29 4.17 -6.05 0.60
C ALA A 29 4.38 -6.25 -0.91
N ASP A 30 3.29 -6.23 -1.69
CA ASP A 30 3.27 -6.48 -3.13
C ASP A 30 2.10 -5.72 -3.77
N PRO A 31 2.25 -5.14 -4.99
CA PRO A 31 1.19 -4.41 -5.67
C PRO A 31 0.04 -5.31 -6.11
N GLU A 32 0.30 -6.56 -6.50
CA GLU A 32 -0.74 -7.51 -6.93
C GLU A 32 -1.66 -7.86 -5.75
N LEU A 33 -1.11 -7.92 -4.52
CA LEU A 33 -1.93 -8.08 -3.31
C LEU A 33 -2.87 -6.89 -3.06
N ALA A 34 -2.46 -5.68 -3.44
CA ALA A 34 -3.32 -4.50 -3.37
C ALA A 34 -4.44 -4.59 -4.42
N ASP A 35 -4.11 -4.96 -5.66
CA ASP A 35 -5.07 -5.12 -6.75
C ASP A 35 -6.14 -6.17 -6.43
N GLU A 36 -5.74 -7.34 -5.89
CA GLU A 36 -6.71 -8.35 -5.46
C GLU A 36 -7.60 -7.85 -4.32
N TRP A 37 -7.03 -7.11 -3.37
CA TRP A 37 -7.81 -6.53 -2.27
C TRP A 37 -8.83 -5.49 -2.77
N PHE A 38 -8.48 -4.66 -3.76
CA PHE A 38 -9.36 -3.64 -4.31
C PHE A 38 -10.63 -4.19 -4.93
N LYS A 39 -10.57 -5.35 -5.60
CA LYS A 39 -11.75 -5.97 -6.25
C LYS A 39 -12.93 -6.15 -5.31
N GLU A 40 -12.68 -6.43 -4.03
CA GLU A 40 -13.71 -6.71 -3.04
C GLU A 40 -13.99 -5.53 -2.09
N ASN A 41 -13.04 -4.61 -1.92
CA ASN A 41 -13.08 -3.62 -0.84
C ASN A 41 -13.19 -2.18 -1.34
N ASP A 42 -12.47 -1.84 -2.40
CA ASP A 42 -12.53 -0.52 -3.03
C ASP A 42 -12.10 -0.64 -4.51
N PRO A 43 -13.04 -0.92 -5.42
CA PRO A 43 -12.72 -1.16 -6.84
C PRO A 43 -12.09 0.02 -7.57
N GLU A 44 -12.20 1.23 -7.02
CA GLU A 44 -11.59 2.45 -7.55
C GLU A 44 -10.34 2.89 -6.75
N GLY A 45 -9.91 2.05 -5.80
CA GLY A 45 -8.79 2.32 -4.92
C GLY A 45 -7.45 2.38 -5.65
N VAL A 46 -6.52 3.16 -5.09
CA VAL A 46 -5.16 3.35 -5.64
C VAL A 46 -4.12 3.20 -4.55
N VAL A 47 -3.04 2.48 -4.84
CA VAL A 47 -1.84 2.42 -3.99
C VAL A 47 -0.67 3.19 -4.59
N PHE A 48 0.18 3.70 -3.72
CA PHE A 48 1.48 4.27 -4.09
C PHE A 48 2.62 3.45 -3.49
N GLY A 49 3.64 3.17 -4.31
CA GLY A 49 4.83 2.42 -3.90
C GLY A 49 5.90 3.32 -3.31
N TYR A 50 6.49 2.91 -2.20
CA TYR A 50 7.56 3.62 -1.50
C TYR A 50 8.73 2.70 -1.21
N GLU A 51 9.95 3.21 -1.40
CA GLU A 51 11.18 2.53 -0.99
C GLU A 51 11.32 2.60 0.54
N VAL A 52 11.60 1.46 1.17
CA VAL A 52 11.89 1.38 2.60
C VAL A 52 13.35 1.80 2.82
N ILE A 53 13.54 2.85 3.63
CA ILE A 53 14.85 3.39 4.00
C ILE A 53 15.25 2.79 5.36
N GLU A 54 16.51 2.36 5.50
CA GLU A 54 17.09 1.84 6.77
C GLU A 54 17.64 2.96 7.67
#